data_AF-A0AA39X2R8-F1
#
_entry.id   AF-A0AA39X2R8-F1
#
_cell.length_a   1.000
_cell.length_b   1.000
_cell.length_c   1.000
_cell.angle_alpha   90.00
_cell.angle_beta   90.00
_cell.angle_gamma   90.00
#
_symmetry.space_group_name_H-M   'P 1'
#
loop_
_entity.id
_entity.type
_entity.pdbx_description
1 polymer ?
#
loop_
_entity_poly.entity_id
_entity_poly.type
_entity_poly.pdbx_seq_one_letter_code
_entity_poly.pdbx_strand_id
1 'polypeptide(L)'
;MSTQPRPLFIYGTLRALPLLAWALTGEASQVDTISRLIRKATVKGYKRCSAHHADYPAAIKDDEFTIDGEETVEADMYVWDGDRDALSSEPWDMEISIRDRLDDWIDLFEGIELVG
;
A
#
# COMPACT_ATOMS: atom_id res chain seq x y z
N MET A 1 12.66 -15.78 -18.29
CA MET A 1 11.93 -14.96 -17.30
C MET A 1 12.65 -13.64 -17.17
N SER A 2 11.94 -12.51 -17.20
CA SER A 2 12.58 -11.19 -17.03
C SER A 2 13.24 -11.13 -15.65
N THR A 3 14.51 -10.77 -15.61
CA THR A 3 15.30 -10.59 -14.37
C THR A 3 15.26 -9.16 -13.86
N GLN A 4 14.54 -8.27 -14.55
CA GLN A 4 14.40 -6.89 -14.12
C GLN A 4 13.31 -6.78 -13.05
N PRO A 5 13.58 -6.07 -11.93
CA PRO A 5 12.60 -5.87 -10.88
C PRO A 5 11.39 -5.10 -11.43
N ARG A 6 10.18 -5.60 -11.12
CA ARG A 6 8.93 -4.96 -11.50
C ARG A 6 8.51 -3.97 -10.40
N PRO A 7 8.17 -2.72 -10.74
CA PRO A 7 7.63 -1.79 -9.76
C PRO A 7 6.29 -2.31 -9.20
N LEU A 8 6.10 -2.15 -7.89
CA LEU A 8 4.83 -2.41 -7.20
C LEU A 8 4.28 -1.08 -6.68
N PHE A 9 3.05 -0.74 -7.05
CA PHE A 9 2.38 0.44 -6.52
C PHE A 9 1.68 0.11 -5.19
N ILE A 10 2.12 0.77 -4.12
CA ILE A 10 1.61 0.56 -2.77
C ILE A 10 0.67 1.72 -2.39
N TYR A 11 -0.58 1.40 -2.04
CA TYR A 11 -1.63 2.40 -1.75
C TYR A 11 -2.24 2.31 -0.35
N GLY A 12 -1.91 1.27 0.43
CA GLY A 12 -2.48 0.98 1.75
C GLY A 12 -1.46 0.85 2.87
N THR A 13 -1.67 -0.10 3.80
CA THR A 13 -0.94 -0.24 5.07
C THR A 13 0.58 -0.31 4.89
N LEU A 14 1.06 -0.97 3.84
CA LEU A 14 2.48 -1.03 3.48
C LEU A 14 3.10 0.32 3.07
N ARG A 15 2.35 1.43 3.05
CA ARG A 15 2.93 2.78 2.98
C ARG A 15 3.59 3.21 4.29
N ALA A 16 3.33 2.54 5.41
CA ALA A 16 4.11 2.70 6.63
C ALA A 16 5.49 2.07 6.43
N LEU A 17 6.54 2.89 6.39
CA LEU A 17 7.88 2.44 6.03
C LEU A 17 8.46 1.36 6.97
N PRO A 18 8.27 1.43 8.31
CA PRO A 18 8.76 0.37 9.19
C PRO A 18 8.11 -0.98 8.88
N LEU A 19 6.81 -0.99 8.60
CA LEU A 19 6.09 -2.21 8.23
C LEU A 19 6.55 -2.77 6.88
N LEU A 20 6.78 -1.90 5.90
CA LEU A 20 7.33 -2.33 4.61
C LEU A 20 8.77 -2.86 4.74
N ALA A 21 9.60 -2.23 5.58
CA ALA A 21 10.95 -2.70 5.86
C ALA A 21 10.95 -4.07 6.52
N TRP A 22 10.09 -4.26 7.51
CA TRP A 22 9.88 -5.57 8.11
C TRP A 22 9.40 -6.61 7.09
N ALA A 23 8.38 -6.29 6.28
CA ALA A 23 7.84 -7.23 5.29
C ALA A 23 8.86 -7.67 4.22
N LEU A 24 9.82 -6.80 3.87
CA LEU A 24 10.83 -7.07 2.84
C LEU A 24 12.12 -7.68 3.38
N THR A 25 12.47 -7.43 4.65
CA THR A 25 13.79 -7.74 5.19
C THR A 25 13.77 -8.49 6.52
N GLY A 26 12.61 -8.57 7.17
CA GLY A 26 12.45 -9.03 8.56
C GLY A 26 12.82 -7.99 9.62
N GLU A 27 13.33 -6.81 9.22
CA GLU A 27 13.87 -5.81 10.15
C GLU A 27 13.22 -4.44 9.94
N ALA A 28 12.38 -4.01 10.91
CA ALA A 28 11.61 -2.77 10.82
C ALA A 28 12.51 -1.51 10.84
N SER A 29 13.72 -1.60 11.41
CA SER A 29 14.65 -0.46 11.47
C SER A 29 15.31 -0.10 10.13
N GLN A 30 15.20 -0.94 9.09
CA GLN A 30 15.82 -0.71 7.77
C GLN A 30 15.08 0.31 6.89
N VAL A 31 14.37 1.27 7.49
CA VAL A 31 13.58 2.31 6.79
C VAL A 31 14.42 3.09 5.78
N ASP A 32 15.66 3.45 6.11
CA ASP A 32 16.53 4.22 5.23
C ASP A 32 16.89 3.46 3.94
N THR A 33 17.09 2.15 4.03
CA THR A 33 17.35 1.30 2.87
C THR A 33 16.12 1.24 1.97
N ILE A 34 14.94 1.04 2.56
CA ILE A 34 13.68 0.93 1.82
C ILE A 34 13.24 2.25 1.20
N SER A 35 13.46 3.37 1.88
CA SER A 35 13.09 4.70 1.36
C SER A 35 13.73 5.01 0.00
N ARG A 36 14.93 4.48 -0.27
CA ARG A 36 15.64 4.62 -1.55
C ARG A 36 15.00 3.85 -2.71
N LEU A 37 14.19 2.84 -2.41
CA LEU A 37 13.46 2.04 -3.40
C LEU A 37 12.09 2.67 -3.74
N ILE A 38 11.63 3.63 -2.93
CA ILE A 38 10.30 4.22 -3.06
C ILE A 38 10.36 5.49 -3.91
N ARG A 39 9.41 5.61 -4.82
CA ARG A 39 9.11 6.87 -5.52
C ARG A 39 7.64 7.19 -5.37
N LYS A 40 7.34 8.47 -5.12
CA LYS A 40 5.96 8.95 -5.14
C LYS A 40 5.41 8.79 -6.55
N ALA A 41 4.23 8.21 -6.65
CA ALA A 41 3.54 8.00 -7.92
C ALA A 41 2.02 8.17 -7.74
N THR A 42 1.33 8.30 -8.86
CA THR A 42 -0.14 8.38 -8.93
C THR A 42 -0.62 7.32 -9.91
N VAL A 43 -1.64 6.55 -9.52
CA VAL A 43 -2.32 5.60 -10.42
C VAL A 43 -3.56 6.28 -11.00
N LYS A 44 -3.75 6.17 -12.32
CA LYS A 44 -4.93 6.67 -13.03
C LYS A 44 -5.98 5.57 -13.14
N GLY A 45 -7.26 5.94 -13.21
CA GLY A 45 -8.34 4.97 -13.38
C GLY A 45 -8.68 4.14 -12.13
N TYR A 46 -8.14 4.51 -10.96
CA TYR A 46 -8.45 3.87 -9.68
C TYR A 46 -8.64 4.92 -8.59
N LYS A 47 -9.56 4.64 -7.67
CA LYS A 47 -9.70 5.37 -6.43
C LYS A 47 -9.43 4.48 -5.23
N ARG A 48 -9.06 5.13 -4.12
CA ARG A 48 -8.85 4.47 -2.83
C ARG A 48 -10.07 4.70 -1.93
N CYS A 49 -10.61 3.62 -1.38
CA CYS A 49 -11.77 3.62 -0.48
C CYS A 49 -11.42 2.92 0.83
N SER A 50 -12.12 3.27 1.91
CA SER A 50 -12.04 2.52 3.17
C SER A 50 -12.87 1.24 3.05
N ALA A 51 -12.36 0.11 3.53
CA ALA A 51 -13.16 -1.11 3.67
C ALA A 51 -13.89 -1.11 5.03
N HIS A 52 -15.15 -1.54 5.06
CA HIS A 52 -15.93 -1.60 6.29
C HIS A 52 -15.35 -2.64 7.26
N HIS A 53 -15.25 -2.26 8.53
CA HIS A 53 -14.71 -3.10 9.61
C HIS A 53 -13.29 -3.62 9.35
N ALA A 54 -12.54 -2.92 8.50
CA ALA A 54 -11.19 -3.28 8.11
C ALA A 54 -10.28 -2.06 8.19
N ASP A 55 -9.02 -2.35 8.43
CA ASP A 55 -8.01 -1.34 8.77
C ASP A 55 -7.00 -1.12 7.65
N TYR A 56 -7.42 -1.52 6.46
CA TYR A 56 -6.69 -1.39 5.23
C TYR A 56 -7.64 -0.83 4.17
N PRO A 57 -7.12 0.00 3.25
CA PRO A 57 -7.92 0.53 2.17
C PRO A 57 -8.06 -0.47 1.03
N ALA A 58 -9.08 -0.23 0.21
CA ALA A 58 -9.31 -0.89 -1.07
C ALA A 58 -8.92 0.06 -2.22
N ALA A 59 -8.33 -0.50 -3.28
CA ALA A 59 -8.24 0.16 -4.58
C ALA A 59 -9.34 -0.41 -5.48
N ILE A 60 -10.15 0.47 -6.06
CA ILE A 60 -11.22 0.09 -6.99
C ILE A 60 -11.10 0.90 -8.28
N LYS A 61 -11.50 0.31 -9.41
CA LYS A 61 -11.51 1.00 -10.70
C LYS A 61 -12.47 2.18 -10.66
N ASP A 62 -12.02 3.30 -11.18
CA ASP A 62 -12.77 4.54 -11.30
C ASP A 62 -12.33 5.30 -12.54
N ASP A 63 -13.12 5.20 -13.60
CA ASP A 63 -12.76 5.68 -14.94
C ASP A 63 -12.84 7.21 -15.09
N GLU A 64 -13.22 7.94 -14.04
CA GLU A 64 -13.42 9.40 -14.09
C GLU A 64 -12.12 10.23 -14.06
N PHE A 65 -10.96 9.64 -13.75
CA PHE A 65 -9.72 10.41 -13.55
C PHE A 65 -8.58 9.98 -14.49
N THR A 66 -8.38 10.79 -15.53
CA THR A 66 -7.18 10.78 -16.38
C THR A 66 -6.43 12.10 -16.19
N ILE A 67 -5.30 12.08 -15.48
CA ILE A 67 -4.38 13.22 -15.41
C ILE A 67 -3.31 13.01 -16.46
N ASP A 68 -3.11 13.91 -17.42
CA ASP A 68 -1.97 13.85 -18.34
C ASP A 68 -0.67 14.17 -17.59
N GLY A 69 0.29 13.26 -17.67
CA GLY A 69 1.64 13.41 -17.14
C GLY A 69 2.62 12.83 -18.15
N GLU A 70 3.77 13.49 -18.33
CA GLU A 70 4.72 13.20 -19.42
C GLU A 70 5.43 11.84 -19.28
N GLU A 71 5.50 11.26 -18.07
CA GLU A 71 6.15 9.96 -17.82
C GLU A 71 5.20 9.01 -17.07
N THR A 72 4.96 7.84 -17.66
CA THR A 72 4.17 6.76 -17.06
C THR A 72 5.05 5.53 -16.89
N VAL A 73 4.91 4.84 -15.76
CA VAL A 73 5.65 3.61 -15.46
C VAL A 73 4.63 2.50 -15.24
N GLU A 74 4.80 1.40 -15.95
CA GLU A 74 4.04 0.17 -15.73
C GLU A 74 4.42 -0.43 -14.37
N ALA A 75 3.42 -0.65 -13.52
CA ALA A 75 3.59 -1.20 -12.17
C ALA A 75 2.46 -2.18 -11.86
N ASP A 76 2.77 -3.21 -11.09
CA ASP A 76 1.75 -4.10 -10.54
C ASP A 76 1.07 -3.42 -9.34
N MET A 77 -0.20 -3.75 -9.08
CA MET A 77 -0.97 -3.24 -7.93
C MET A 77 -2.03 -4.27 -7.53
N TYR A 78 -2.28 -4.42 -6.23
CA TYR A 78 -3.42 -5.21 -5.75
C TYR A 78 -4.71 -4.41 -5.91
N VAL A 79 -5.78 -5.07 -6.36
CA VAL A 79 -7.10 -4.45 -6.54
C VAL A 79 -8.07 -5.19 -5.62
N TRP A 80 -9.02 -4.45 -5.05
CA TRP A 80 -10.07 -5.07 -4.26
C TRP A 80 -10.97 -5.92 -5.15
N ASP A 81 -11.08 -7.20 -4.82
CA ASP A 81 -11.89 -8.20 -5.53
C ASP A 81 -13.13 -8.63 -4.71
N GLY A 82 -13.42 -7.93 -3.60
CA GLY A 82 -14.58 -8.18 -2.75
C GLY A 82 -15.81 -7.38 -3.18
N ASP A 83 -16.91 -7.55 -2.43
CA ASP A 83 -18.15 -6.80 -2.65
C ASP A 83 -17.93 -5.30 -2.52
N ARG A 84 -18.61 -4.52 -3.36
CA ARG A 84 -18.62 -3.06 -3.29
C ARG A 84 -19.36 -2.56 -2.06
N ASP A 85 -20.34 -3.31 -1.56
CA ASP A 85 -21.07 -2.98 -0.33
C ASP A 85 -20.20 -3.15 0.93
N ALA A 86 -19.05 -3.83 0.81
CA ALA A 86 -18.04 -3.89 1.85
C ALA A 86 -17.14 -2.64 1.87
N LEU A 87 -17.36 -1.66 1.00
CA LEU A 87 -16.57 -0.43 0.91
C LEU A 87 -17.37 0.79 1.36
N SER A 88 -16.73 1.63 2.16
CA SER A 88 -17.24 2.94 2.50
C SER A 88 -17.14 3.90 1.31
N SER A 89 -18.12 4.79 1.20
CA SER A 89 -18.08 5.93 0.29
C SER A 89 -17.10 7.02 0.76
N GLU A 90 -16.66 6.97 2.01
CA GLU A 90 -15.72 7.93 2.58
C GLU A 90 -14.27 7.64 2.13
N PRO A 91 -13.49 8.68 1.79
CA PRO A 91 -12.09 8.52 1.44
C PRO A 91 -11.29 8.03 2.66
N TRP A 92 -10.37 7.10 2.43
CA TRP A 92 -9.50 6.60 3.49
C TRP A 92 -8.39 7.61 3.84
N ASP A 93 -8.40 8.08 5.09
CA ASP A 93 -7.35 8.92 5.65
C ASP A 93 -6.16 8.05 6.11
N MET A 94 -5.10 8.17 5.33
CA MET A 94 -3.89 7.41 5.54
C MET A 94 -3.09 7.85 6.76
N GLU A 95 -2.96 9.14 6.97
CA GLU A 95 -2.07 9.67 8.00
C GLU A 95 -2.61 9.33 9.38
N ILE A 96 -3.94 9.37 9.52
CA ILE A 96 -4.64 8.91 10.71
C ILE A 96 -4.44 7.41 10.91
N SER A 97 -4.68 6.60 9.87
CA SER A 97 -4.59 5.14 10.02
C SER A 97 -3.16 4.65 10.30
N ILE A 98 -2.13 5.28 9.72
CA ILE A 98 -0.75 4.94 10.04
C ILE A 98 -0.44 5.38 11.47
N ARG A 99 -0.74 6.64 11.84
CA ARG A 99 -0.45 7.16 13.18
C ARG A 99 -1.10 6.32 14.29
N ASP A 100 -2.36 5.98 14.14
CA ASP A 100 -3.14 5.40 15.24
C ASP A 100 -2.90 3.90 15.43
N ARG A 101 -2.24 3.24 14.47
CA ARG A 101 -2.14 1.77 14.46
C ARG A 101 -0.77 1.20 14.18
N LEU A 102 0.17 2.01 13.70
CA LEU A 102 1.49 1.51 13.31
C LEU A 102 2.15 0.74 14.46
N ASP A 103 2.00 1.21 15.69
CA ASP A 103 2.52 0.52 16.87
C ASP A 103 1.84 -0.83 17.09
N ASP A 104 0.50 -0.92 17.05
CA ASP A 104 -0.23 -2.19 17.15
C ASP A 104 0.18 -3.21 16.08
N TRP A 105 0.44 -2.74 14.85
CA TRP A 105 0.91 -3.59 13.76
C TRP A 105 2.36 -4.03 13.98
N ILE A 106 3.26 -3.14 14.42
CA ILE A 106 4.65 -3.49 14.74
C ILE A 106 4.69 -4.51 15.88
N ASP A 107 3.91 -4.31 16.94
CA ASP A 107 3.79 -5.23 18.08
C ASP A 107 3.25 -6.60 17.63
N LEU A 108 2.25 -6.62 16.73
CA LEU A 108 1.71 -7.88 16.18
C LEU A 108 2.78 -8.66 15.41
N PHE A 109 3.67 -7.98 14.70
CA PHE A 109 4.72 -8.59 13.90
C PHE A 109 6.02 -8.84 14.67
N GLU A 110 6.18 -8.26 15.86
CA GLU A 110 7.28 -8.53 16.76
C GLU A 110 7.20 -9.99 17.25
N GLY A 111 8.12 -10.83 16.75
CA GLY A 111 8.15 -12.27 17.04
C GLY A 111 7.45 -13.16 16.02
N ILE A 112 6.87 -12.61 14.95
CA ILE A 112 6.43 -13.41 13.79
C ILE A 112 7.65 -13.72 12.91
N GLU A 113 7.96 -15.01 12.76
CA GLU A 113 8.97 -15.47 11.80
C GLU A 113 8.32 -15.64 10.42
N LEU A 114 8.85 -14.93 9.41
CA LEU A 114 8.46 -15.12 8.01
C LEU A 114 8.93 -16.50 7.56
N VAL A 115 8.03 -17.49 7.56
CA VAL A 115 8.28 -18.81 6.97
C VAL A 115 8.09 -18.72 5.46
N GLY A 116 9.20 -18.73 4.72
CA GLY A 116 9.24 -18.68 3.26
C GLY A 116 10.47 -19.37 2.69
#